data_AF-A0A952VT19-F1
#
_entry.id   AF-A0A952VT19-F1
#
_cell.length_a   1.000
_cell.length_b   1.000
_cell.length_c   1.000
_cell.angle_alpha   90.00
_cell.angle_beta   90.00
_cell.angle_gamma   90.00
#
_symmetry.space_group_name_H-M   'P 1'
#
loop_
_entity.id
_entity.type
_entity.pdbx_description
1 polymer ?
#
loop_
_entity_poly.entity_id
_entity_poly.type
_entity_poly.pdbx_seq_one_letter_code
_entity_poly.pdbx_strand_id
1 'polypeptide(L)'
;IARNLFVMSRLTVPIISVVIGEGGSGGALALGVADRVLMLEQSVYSVISPEGCAAILWDSPEKVPDAASALKMTAHDLLDLGVIDTIVSEPLGGAHREPRAVCDLVGKALTNQLFDLLDLPVEQLIAQRDQKYRKMGAVTGLLPAQA
;
A
#
# COMPACT_ATOMS: atom_id res chain seq x y z
N ILE A 1 -12.27 -8.86 7.59
CA ILE A 1 -11.02 -8.75 6.80
C ILE A 1 -11.04 -9.69 5.59
N ALA A 2 -10.89 -11.01 5.76
CA ALA A 2 -10.75 -11.96 4.64
C ALA A 2 -11.85 -11.85 3.55
N ARG A 3 -13.13 -11.68 3.96
CA ARG A 3 -14.24 -11.46 3.02
C ARG A 3 -14.04 -10.23 2.13
N ASN A 4 -13.50 -9.13 2.67
CA ASN A 4 -13.21 -7.94 1.87
C ASN A 4 -12.13 -8.24 0.84
N LEU A 5 -11.03 -8.89 1.26
CA LEU A 5 -9.92 -9.22 0.34
C LEU A 5 -10.42 -10.06 -0.84
N PHE A 6 -11.25 -11.07 -0.56
CA PHE A 6 -11.83 -11.94 -1.59
C PHE A 6 -12.78 -11.20 -2.54
N VAL A 7 -13.61 -10.29 -2.02
CA VAL A 7 -14.56 -9.54 -2.84
C VAL A 7 -13.83 -8.47 -3.67
N MET A 8 -12.92 -7.71 -3.05
CA MET A 8 -12.19 -6.62 -3.70
C MET A 8 -11.30 -7.11 -4.85
N SER A 9 -10.71 -8.30 -4.73
CA SER A 9 -9.92 -8.88 -5.83
C SER A 9 -10.73 -9.19 -7.09
N ARG A 10 -12.08 -9.20 -7.00
CA ARG A 10 -13.00 -9.56 -8.09
C ARG A 10 -13.93 -8.43 -8.53
N LEU A 11 -13.85 -7.25 -7.92
CA LEU A 11 -14.71 -6.12 -8.29
C LEU A 11 -14.45 -5.68 -9.74
N THR A 12 -15.52 -5.44 -10.49
CA THR A 12 -15.51 -5.09 -11.92
C THR A 12 -15.37 -3.59 -12.18
N VAL A 13 -14.98 -2.82 -11.17
CA VAL A 13 -14.81 -1.36 -11.23
C VAL A 13 -13.40 -1.00 -10.78
N PRO A 14 -12.86 0.15 -11.24
CA PRO A 14 -11.59 0.68 -10.74
C PRO A 14 -11.62 0.91 -9.23
N ILE A 15 -10.54 0.52 -8.56
CA ILE A 15 -10.31 0.75 -7.14
C ILE A 15 -8.97 1.46 -6.99
N ILE A 16 -9.00 2.59 -6.32
CA ILE A 16 -7.80 3.33 -5.92
C ILE A 16 -7.83 3.48 -4.40
N SER A 17 -6.78 3.04 -3.73
CA SER A 17 -6.63 3.16 -2.28
C SER A 17 -5.52 4.15 -1.96
N VAL A 18 -5.69 5.00 -0.95
CA VAL A 18 -4.70 6.01 -0.55
C VAL A 18 -4.43 5.88 0.95
N VAL A 19 -3.17 5.62 1.33
CA VAL A 19 -2.76 5.66 2.74
C VAL A 19 -2.38 7.10 3.10
N ILE A 20 -3.27 7.74 3.87
CA ILE A 20 -3.14 9.15 4.27
C ILE A 20 -2.54 9.37 5.66
N GLY A 21 -2.15 8.29 6.35
CA GLY A 21 -1.63 8.32 7.71
C GLY A 21 -1.00 6.97 8.07
N GLU A 22 -1.64 6.21 8.95
CA GLU A 22 -1.14 4.89 9.35
C GLU A 22 -1.94 3.74 8.70
N GLY A 23 -1.26 2.96 7.87
CA GLY A 23 -1.71 1.70 7.28
C GLY A 23 -1.38 0.52 8.20
N GLY A 24 -2.25 0.22 9.15
CA GLY A 24 -2.04 -0.88 10.10
C GLY A 24 -2.51 -2.25 9.59
N SER A 25 -1.55 -3.11 9.21
CA SER A 25 -1.70 -4.56 9.04
C SER A 25 -2.94 -4.97 8.21
N GLY A 26 -3.58 -6.08 8.57
CA GLY A 26 -4.78 -6.60 7.93
C GLY A 26 -5.98 -5.65 7.98
N GLY A 27 -6.01 -4.70 8.92
CA GLY A 27 -7.06 -3.68 9.02
C GLY A 27 -7.00 -2.71 7.85
N ALA A 28 -5.82 -2.18 7.53
CA ALA A 28 -5.59 -1.37 6.34
C ALA A 28 -5.75 -2.19 5.06
N LEU A 29 -5.22 -3.42 5.02
CA LEU A 29 -5.32 -4.29 3.85
C LEU A 29 -6.77 -4.64 3.49
N ALA A 30 -7.68 -4.67 4.46
CA ALA A 30 -9.10 -4.93 4.23
C ALA A 30 -9.77 -3.92 3.29
N LEU A 31 -9.13 -2.77 3.02
CA LEU A 31 -9.53 -1.75 2.06
C LEU A 31 -8.38 -1.40 1.08
N GLY A 32 -7.29 -2.15 1.12
CA GLY A 32 -6.06 -1.91 0.36
C GLY A 32 -5.90 -2.79 -0.88
N VAL A 33 -6.83 -3.72 -1.14
CA VAL A 33 -6.84 -4.53 -2.36
C VAL A 33 -7.42 -3.70 -3.51
N ALA A 34 -6.55 -3.09 -4.31
CA ALA A 34 -6.88 -2.06 -5.29
C ALA A 34 -6.06 -2.20 -6.58
N ASP A 35 -6.52 -1.59 -7.67
CA ASP A 35 -5.75 -1.50 -8.93
C ASP A 35 -4.54 -0.58 -8.74
N ARG A 36 -4.72 0.49 -7.97
CA ARG A 36 -3.69 1.46 -7.59
C ARG A 36 -3.73 1.70 -6.08
N VAL A 37 -2.57 1.72 -5.47
CA VAL A 37 -2.32 2.00 -4.06
C VAL A 37 -1.36 3.18 -4.03
N LEU A 38 -1.82 4.28 -3.46
CA LEU A 38 -1.06 5.50 -3.30
C LEU A 38 -0.74 5.69 -1.82
N MET A 39 0.35 6.41 -1.53
CA MET A 39 0.67 6.81 -0.16
C MET A 39 1.03 8.29 -0.15
N LEU A 40 0.59 9.01 0.89
CA LEU A 40 1.25 10.27 1.22
C LEU A 40 2.70 9.99 1.62
N GLU A 41 3.59 10.94 1.33
CA GLU A 41 5.04 10.79 1.52
C GLU A 41 5.46 10.39 2.94
N GLN A 42 4.79 10.93 3.96
CA GLN A 42 5.07 10.68 5.37
C GLN A 42 4.12 9.65 6.00
N SER A 43 3.25 9.03 5.19
CA SER A 43 2.40 7.94 5.66
C SER A 43 3.19 6.64 5.76
N VAL A 44 2.69 5.72 6.59
CA VAL A 44 3.34 4.43 6.84
C VAL A 44 2.39 3.29 6.55
N TYR A 45 2.92 2.15 6.13
CA TYR A 45 2.13 0.93 5.95
C TYR A 45 2.97 -0.28 6.39
N SER A 46 2.49 -1.03 7.39
CA SER A 46 3.23 -2.16 7.96
C SER A 46 2.34 -3.31 8.37
N VAL A 47 2.89 -4.53 8.36
CA VAL A 47 2.23 -5.75 8.84
C VAL A 47 2.05 -5.78 10.37
N ILE A 48 2.88 -5.05 11.11
CA ILE A 48 2.85 -4.94 12.57
C ILE A 48 3.35 -3.55 12.97
N SER A 49 2.94 -3.04 14.13
CA SER A 49 3.53 -1.79 14.64
C SER A 49 5.02 -2.01 15.00
N PRO A 50 5.87 -0.98 14.89
CA PRO A 50 7.26 -1.05 15.33
C PRO A 50 7.42 -1.49 16.79
N GLU A 51 6.51 -1.07 17.68
CA GLU A 51 6.47 -1.46 19.09
C GLU A 51 6.20 -2.95 19.26
N GLY A 52 5.21 -3.49 18.52
CA GLY A 52 4.94 -4.92 18.52
C GLY A 52 6.12 -5.74 17.98
N CYS A 53 6.76 -5.26 16.91
CA CYS A 53 7.94 -5.91 16.34
C CYS A 53 9.12 -5.91 17.33
N ALA A 54 9.39 -4.76 17.96
CA ALA A 54 10.44 -4.61 18.96
C ALA A 54 10.24 -5.52 20.17
N ALA A 55 9.01 -5.61 20.68
CA ALA A 55 8.67 -6.49 21.80
C ALA A 55 8.83 -7.98 21.43
N ILE A 56 8.47 -8.39 20.21
CA ILE A 56 8.54 -9.80 19.80
C ILE A 56 9.97 -10.25 19.46
N LEU A 57 10.72 -9.44 18.70
CA LEU A 57 12.02 -9.85 18.16
C LEU A 57 13.19 -9.50 19.09
N TRP A 58 13.04 -8.47 19.94
CA TRP A 58 14.11 -7.99 20.81
C TRP A 58 13.76 -7.93 22.30
N ASP A 59 12.49 -8.16 22.68
CA ASP A 59 12.01 -8.02 24.07
C ASP A 59 12.41 -6.67 24.71
N SER A 60 12.46 -5.60 23.91
CA SER A 60 12.91 -4.29 24.37
C SER A 60 12.24 -3.13 23.62
N PRO A 61 11.63 -2.16 24.32
CA PRO A 61 11.06 -0.96 23.69
C PRO A 61 12.14 -0.02 23.14
N GLU A 62 13.38 -0.13 23.59
CA GLU A 62 14.50 0.67 23.05
C GLU A 62 14.81 0.31 21.60
N LYS A 63 14.34 -0.85 21.13
CA LYS A 63 14.52 -1.35 19.77
C LYS A 63 13.43 -0.92 18.79
N VAL A 64 12.50 -0.05 19.19
CA VAL A 64 11.47 0.51 18.30
C VAL A 64 12.06 1.20 17.05
N PRO A 65 13.11 2.05 17.14
CA PRO A 65 13.70 2.66 15.95
C PRO A 65 14.35 1.64 15.01
N ASP A 66 15.02 0.64 15.57
CA ASP A 66 15.63 -0.46 14.80
C ASP A 66 14.55 -1.28 14.08
N ALA A 67 13.45 -1.58 14.78
CA ALA A 67 12.31 -2.30 14.22
C ALA A 67 11.62 -1.51 13.10
N ALA A 68 11.38 -0.21 13.28
CA ALA A 68 10.78 0.64 12.25
C ALA A 68 11.63 0.69 10.97
N SER A 69 12.95 0.81 11.12
CA SER A 69 13.90 0.79 10.00
C SER A 69 13.94 -0.58 9.30
N ALA A 70 13.90 -1.67 10.07
CA ALA A 70 13.91 -3.03 9.53
C ALA A 70 12.61 -3.40 8.81
N LEU A 71 11.47 -2.86 9.24
CA LEU A 71 10.15 -3.13 8.65
C LEU A 71 9.95 -2.50 7.27
N LYS A 72 10.76 -1.51 6.87
CA LYS A 72 10.69 -0.88 5.54
C LYS A 72 9.28 -0.37 5.21
N MET A 73 8.71 0.39 6.16
CA MET A 73 7.29 0.76 6.17
C MET A 73 6.97 2.13 5.58
N THR A 74 7.97 2.88 5.10
CA THR A 74 7.79 4.23 4.54
C THR A 74 7.25 4.16 3.11
N ALA A 75 6.63 5.24 2.63
CA ALA A 75 6.13 5.31 1.25
C ALA A 75 7.23 5.02 0.21
N HIS A 76 8.45 5.50 0.44
CA HIS A 76 9.61 5.26 -0.43
C HIS A 76 10.05 3.80 -0.44
N ASP A 77 10.20 3.18 0.75
CA ASP A 77 10.56 1.76 0.85
C ASP A 77 9.54 0.89 0.11
N LEU A 78 8.24 1.19 0.28
CA LEU A 78 7.16 0.40 -0.29
C LEU A 78 6.99 0.62 -1.80
N LEU A 79 7.38 1.79 -2.31
CA LEU A 79 7.47 2.03 -3.75
C LEU A 79 8.60 1.20 -4.35
N ASP A 80 9.77 1.20 -3.73
CA ASP A 80 10.94 0.41 -4.17
C ASP A 80 10.65 -1.10 -4.14
N LEU A 81 9.87 -1.57 -3.16
CA LEU A 81 9.41 -2.96 -3.05
C LEU A 81 8.25 -3.31 -4.00
N GLY A 82 7.68 -2.32 -4.72
CA GLY A 82 6.55 -2.53 -5.63
C GLY A 82 5.22 -2.87 -4.91
N VAL A 83 5.10 -2.50 -3.63
CA VAL A 83 3.87 -2.68 -2.83
C VAL A 83 2.86 -1.58 -3.14
N ILE A 84 3.34 -0.37 -3.41
CA ILE A 84 2.53 0.79 -3.82
C ILE A 84 2.94 1.27 -5.21
N ASP A 85 2.09 2.08 -5.84
CA ASP A 85 2.31 2.53 -7.23
C ASP A 85 2.73 4.00 -7.31
N THR A 86 2.37 4.84 -6.33
CA THR A 86 2.66 6.27 -6.40
C THR A 86 2.74 6.90 -5.01
N ILE A 87 3.71 7.79 -4.84
CA ILE A 87 3.84 8.65 -3.68
C ILE A 87 3.24 10.02 -4.02
N VAL A 88 2.39 10.54 -3.14
CA VAL A 88 1.89 11.90 -3.18
C VAL A 88 2.72 12.73 -2.21
N SER A 89 3.54 13.63 -2.75
CA SER A 89 4.43 14.50 -1.96
C SER A 89 3.66 15.35 -0.97
N GLU A 90 4.26 15.61 0.19
CA GLU A 90 3.71 16.50 1.20
C GLU A 90 4.45 17.86 1.21
N PRO A 91 3.80 18.94 1.69
CA PRO A 91 4.46 20.20 1.96
C PRO A 91 5.63 20.06 2.93
N LEU A 92 6.57 21.00 2.88
CA LEU A 92 7.70 21.03 3.82
C LEU A 92 7.18 21.04 5.26
N GLY A 93 7.54 20.02 6.03
CA GLY A 93 7.10 19.83 7.42
C GLY A 93 5.78 19.06 7.57
N GLY A 94 5.25 18.46 6.51
CA GLY A 94 4.15 17.48 6.56
C GLY A 94 2.77 18.04 6.20
N ALA A 95 1.84 17.11 5.92
CA ALA A 95 0.53 17.40 5.35
C ALA A 95 -0.35 18.33 6.20
N HIS A 96 -0.18 18.29 7.52
CA HIS A 96 -0.94 19.11 8.46
C HIS A 96 -0.65 20.62 8.31
N ARG A 97 0.47 21.01 7.68
CA ARG A 97 0.84 22.42 7.50
C ARG A 97 0.04 23.10 6.39
N GLU A 98 -0.25 22.38 5.31
CA GLU A 98 -1.08 22.88 4.20
C GLU A 98 -2.11 21.83 3.76
N PRO A 99 -3.12 21.51 4.59
CA PRO A 99 -4.04 20.40 4.32
C PRO A 99 -4.81 20.56 3.00
N ARG A 100 -5.15 21.80 2.63
CA ARG A 100 -5.84 22.08 1.36
C ARG A 100 -4.97 21.73 0.16
N ALA A 101 -3.69 22.12 0.18
CA ALA A 101 -2.75 21.79 -0.88
C ALA A 101 -2.56 20.27 -1.03
N VAL A 102 -2.49 19.55 0.10
CA VAL A 102 -2.41 18.08 0.09
C VAL A 102 -3.68 17.46 -0.50
N CYS A 103 -4.86 17.95 -0.13
CA CYS A 103 -6.11 17.48 -0.73
C CYS A 103 -6.13 17.70 -2.25
N ASP A 104 -5.65 18.84 -2.74
CA ASP A 104 -5.56 19.13 -4.18
C ASP A 104 -4.58 18.17 -4.88
N LEU A 105 -3.43 17.88 -4.25
CA LEU A 105 -2.44 16.93 -4.76
C LEU A 105 -2.99 15.49 -4.80
N VAL A 106 -3.67 15.05 -3.74
CA VAL A 106 -4.34 13.74 -3.70
C VAL A 106 -5.44 13.68 -4.75
N GLY A 107 -6.26 14.73 -4.88
CA GLY A 107 -7.31 14.82 -5.90
C GLY A 107 -6.74 14.67 -7.31
N LYS A 108 -5.66 15.41 -7.62
CA LYS A 108 -4.95 15.29 -8.90
C LYS A 108 -4.41 13.89 -9.13
N ALA A 109 -3.79 13.28 -8.13
CA ALA A 109 -3.26 11.92 -8.23
C ALA A 109 -4.37 10.89 -8.48
N LEU A 110 -5.48 10.97 -7.74
CA LEU A 110 -6.66 10.13 -7.92
C LEU A 110 -7.25 10.29 -9.33
N THR A 111 -7.39 11.51 -9.81
CA THR A 111 -7.93 11.79 -11.15
C THR A 111 -7.07 11.18 -12.25
N ASN A 112 -5.75 11.35 -12.18
CA ASN A 112 -4.82 10.78 -13.16
C ASN A 112 -4.92 9.24 -13.17
N GLN A 113 -4.84 8.61 -11.99
CA GLN A 113 -4.93 7.15 -11.87
C GLN A 113 -6.29 6.62 -12.35
N LEU A 114 -7.37 7.35 -12.07
CA LEU A 114 -8.70 6.94 -12.47
C LEU A 114 -8.86 6.97 -14.00
N PHE A 115 -8.38 8.02 -14.67
CA PHE A 115 -8.44 8.09 -16.13
C PHE A 115 -7.68 6.93 -16.79
N ASP A 116 -6.47 6.63 -16.33
CA ASP A 116 -5.69 5.50 -16.84
C ASP A 116 -6.42 4.15 -16.66
N LEU A 117 -7.18 3.98 -15.57
CA LEU A 117 -7.94 2.76 -15.30
C LEU A 117 -9.25 2.68 -16.06
N LEU A 118 -9.88 3.81 -16.39
CA LEU A 118 -11.15 3.86 -17.13
C LEU A 118 -10.98 3.43 -18.59
N ASP A 119 -9.79 3.58 -19.14
CA ASP A 119 -9.46 3.14 -20.51
C ASP A 119 -9.28 1.62 -20.63
N LEU A 120 -9.23 0.89 -19.50
CA LEU A 120 -9.05 -0.56 -19.48
C LEU A 120 -10.40 -1.29 -19.60
N PRO A 121 -10.50 -2.31 -20.47
CA PRO A 121 -11.59 -3.27 -20.42
C PRO A 121 -11.66 -3.96 -19.04
N VAL A 122 -12.88 -4.22 -18.55
CA VAL A 122 -13.11 -4.84 -17.22
C VAL A 122 -12.30 -6.13 -17.02
N GLU A 123 -12.18 -6.97 -18.05
CA GLU A 123 -11.39 -8.21 -17.99
C GLU A 123 -9.91 -7.93 -17.76
N GLN A 124 -9.36 -6.90 -18.42
CA GLN A 124 -7.98 -6.48 -18.23
C GLN A 124 -7.76 -5.85 -16.85
N LEU A 125 -8.72 -5.05 -16.36
CA LEU A 125 -8.68 -4.46 -15.02
C LEU A 125 -8.53 -5.56 -13.94
N ILE A 126 -9.40 -6.58 -13.98
CA ILE A 126 -9.36 -7.68 -13.02
C ILE A 126 -8.07 -8.50 -13.16
N ALA A 127 -7.65 -8.79 -14.40
CA ALA A 127 -6.42 -9.55 -14.66
C ALA A 127 -5.17 -8.80 -14.16
N GLN A 128 -5.09 -7.49 -14.38
CA GLN A 128 -3.99 -6.67 -13.88
C GLN A 128 -3.97 -6.62 -12.35
N ARG A 129 -5.13 -6.50 -11.70
CA ARG A 129 -5.22 -6.55 -10.22
C ARG A 129 -4.74 -7.89 -9.67
N ASP A 130 -5.20 -9.02 -10.21
CA ASP A 130 -4.73 -10.35 -9.78
C ASP A 130 -3.22 -10.50 -10.00
N GLN A 131 -2.72 -10.11 -11.18
CA GLN A 131 -1.30 -10.20 -11.51
C GLN A 131 -0.43 -9.35 -10.58
N LYS A 132 -0.87 -8.12 -10.24
CA LYS A 132 -0.19 -7.23 -9.30
C LYS A 132 0.07 -7.94 -7.98
N TYR A 133 -0.96 -8.48 -7.34
CA TYR A 133 -0.81 -9.14 -6.04
C TYR A 133 -0.06 -10.48 -6.12
N ARG A 134 -0.15 -11.21 -7.23
CA ARG A 134 0.62 -12.46 -7.43
C ARG A 134 2.12 -12.22 -7.63
N LYS A 135 2.51 -11.05 -8.14
CA LYS A 135 3.91 -10.66 -8.31
C LYS A 135 4.55 -10.15 -7.03
N MET A 136 3.74 -9.76 -6.03
CA MET A 136 4.27 -9.30 -4.75
C MET A 136 4.89 -10.45 -3.97
N GLY A 137 6.11 -10.23 -3.49
CA GLY A 137 6.91 -11.21 -2.76
C GLY A 137 8.01 -11.83 -3.60
N ALA A 138 9.18 -12.02 -3.00
CA ALA A 138 10.30 -12.71 -3.63
C ALA A 138 10.34 -14.16 -3.12
N VAL A 139 9.96 -15.10 -3.96
CA VAL A 139 10.01 -16.53 -3.64
C VAL A 139 11.06 -17.19 -4.53
N THR A 140 12.22 -17.51 -3.96
CA THR A 140 13.21 -18.40 -4.59
C THR A 140 13.08 -19.80 -4.01
N GLY A 141 12.87 -20.82 -4.85
CA GLY A 141 12.95 -22.22 -4.45
C GLY A 141 11.64 -22.97 -4.21
N LEU A 142 10.47 -22.34 -4.40
CA LEU A 142 9.22 -23.10 -4.57
C LEU A 142 9.13 -23.49 -6.04
N LEU A 143 9.45 -24.75 -6.35
CA LEU A 143 9.16 -25.35 -7.65
C LEU A 143 7.67 -25.12 -7.96
N PRO A 144 7.30 -24.75 -9.20
CA PRO A 144 5.90 -24.71 -9.57
C PRO A 144 5.31 -26.10 -9.31
N ALA A 145 4.21 -26.16 -8.56
CA ALA A 145 3.40 -27.35 -8.51
C ALA A 145 3.02 -27.68 -9.96
N GLN A 146 3.60 -28.76 -10.50
CA GLN A 146 3.27 -29.24 -11.83
C GLN A 146 1.76 -29.49 -11.87
N ALA A 147 1.09 -28.83 -12.81
CA ALA A 147 -0.33 -28.97 -13.07
C ALA A 147 -0.64 -30.35 -13.68
#